data_AF-A0A9P6QPB1-F1
#
_entry.id   AF-A0A9P6QPB1-F1
#
_cell.length_a   1.000
_cell.length_b   1.000
_cell.length_c   1.000
_cell.angle_alpha   90.00
_cell.angle_beta   90.00
_cell.angle_gamma   90.00
#
_symmetry.space_group_name_H-M   'P 1'
#
loop_
_entity.id
_entity.type
_entity.pdbx_description
1 polymer ?
#
loop_
_entity_poly.entity_id
_entity_poly.type
_entity_poly.pdbx_seq_one_letter_code
_entity_poly.pdbx_strand_id
1 'polypeptide(L)'
;MLCYLWYLLILKNIPSSGGSDSYAKLLLANDVIRTIACGGWVYVTSSDDHGIHDFAMIIYLLCTVPHVIGTIKSAPQDPRAQKLRPYTYYALFEWSLIFSDLAFDAVCMIDFEAFEIRVIDVGMGGSGNYDVGSSSFNELRTFGGFVFWSMLTSLPLMIWYFPLWHMGLSGYEAFLFCNVTVGLLGFASLRHTIDNSRGWFHLASLIGIYSYKILDPAYRLMAVAAGVSLSLLTWGATLFSQRAQNGRAERGVLTLALGLILHNVIKQAWWANNPIWPIMDEKTGGANMLGLVMGVLASVQVIRRQEPHEYESKPNEIPSGSGIPKTQQGESWIFSAVSAGGYLFCLHSMFTEAATISRWSLGGYPNTGPGAIAGGLMVIVAMAGGLALSSNRQLVTSWIWFGVGTTGLLILHRVEGDVGFFG
;
A
#
# COMPACT_ATOMS: atom_id res chain seq x y z
N MET A 1 -23.30 -33.53 -11.17
CA MET A 1 -22.47 -34.75 -11.11
C MET A 1 -21.40 -34.67 -10.02
N LEU A 2 -20.54 -33.65 -10.03
CA LEU A 2 -19.48 -33.47 -9.02
C LEU A 2 -19.99 -33.40 -7.57
N CYS A 3 -21.03 -32.61 -7.28
CA CYS A 3 -21.59 -32.54 -5.92
C CYS A 3 -22.12 -33.90 -5.41
N TYR A 4 -22.64 -34.74 -6.31
CA TYR A 4 -23.12 -36.07 -5.97
C TYR A 4 -21.98 -37.05 -5.71
N LEU A 5 -20.91 -37.01 -6.52
CA LEU A 5 -19.68 -37.77 -6.25
C LEU A 5 -19.06 -37.37 -4.91
N TRP A 6 -19.11 -36.09 -4.59
CA TRP A 6 -18.65 -35.55 -3.32
C TRP A 6 -19.47 -36.04 -2.13
N TYR A 7 -20.80 -36.05 -2.25
CA TYR A 7 -21.70 -36.66 -1.26
C TYR A 7 -21.36 -38.13 -0.97
N LEU A 8 -21.10 -38.93 -2.00
CA LEU A 8 -20.70 -40.33 -1.86
C LEU A 8 -19.35 -40.49 -1.14
N LEU A 9 -18.39 -39.57 -1.37
CA LEU A 9 -17.10 -39.56 -0.69
C LEU A 9 -17.22 -39.21 0.79
N ILE A 10 -18.08 -38.25 1.15
CA ILE A 10 -18.35 -37.88 2.54
C ILE A 10 -18.93 -39.08 3.30
N LEU A 11 -19.93 -39.75 2.72
CA LEU A 11 -20.53 -40.96 3.30
C LEU A 11 -19.52 -42.09 3.53
N LYS A 12 -18.52 -42.20 2.65
CA LYS A 12 -17.47 -43.22 2.74
C LYS A 12 -16.42 -42.91 3.81
N ASN A 13 -16.05 -41.64 3.97
CA ASN A 13 -14.89 -41.23 4.76
C ASN A 13 -15.22 -40.77 6.19
N ILE A 14 -16.47 -40.43 6.51
CA ILE A 14 -16.88 -39.98 7.85
C ILE A 14 -17.53 -41.14 8.64
N PRO A 15 -17.01 -41.52 9.82
CA PRO A 15 -17.56 -42.62 10.63
C PRO A 15 -19.03 -42.39 11.02
N SER A 16 -19.82 -43.45 11.00
CA SER A 16 -21.29 -43.46 11.24
C SER A 16 -21.72 -43.13 12.67
N SER A 17 -20.80 -42.70 13.55
CA SER A 17 -21.11 -42.39 14.95
C SER A 17 -21.83 -41.03 15.05
N GLY A 18 -23.16 -41.07 14.88
CA GLY A 18 -24.07 -40.02 15.37
C GLY A 18 -24.37 -38.84 14.42
N GLY A 19 -24.59 -39.08 13.12
CA GLY A 19 -25.19 -38.06 12.23
C GLY A 19 -24.54 -37.84 10.85
N SER A 20 -23.72 -38.78 10.37
CA SER A 20 -22.96 -38.62 9.11
C SER A 20 -23.84 -38.46 7.86
N ASP A 21 -25.01 -39.10 7.81
CA ASP A 21 -25.94 -39.00 6.67
C ASP A 21 -26.60 -37.60 6.59
N SER A 22 -27.07 -37.07 7.72
CA SER A 22 -27.62 -35.71 7.79
C SER A 22 -26.58 -34.65 7.45
N TYR A 23 -25.34 -34.84 7.90
CA TYR A 23 -24.22 -33.97 7.58
C TYR A 23 -23.88 -34.00 6.08
N ALA A 24 -23.83 -35.19 5.47
CA ALA A 24 -23.56 -35.35 4.05
C ALA A 24 -24.68 -34.73 3.19
N LYS A 25 -25.95 -34.90 3.58
CA LYS A 25 -27.11 -34.27 2.92
C LYS A 25 -27.09 -32.75 3.02
N LEU A 26 -26.73 -32.19 4.18
CA LEU A 26 -26.56 -30.74 4.37
C LEU A 26 -25.45 -30.19 3.48
N LEU A 27 -24.29 -30.85 3.43
CA LEU A 27 -23.19 -30.43 2.55
C LEU A 27 -23.55 -30.55 1.07
N LEU A 28 -24.27 -31.60 0.68
CA LEU A 28 -24.76 -31.74 -0.69
C LEU A 28 -25.69 -30.57 -1.06
N ALA A 29 -26.65 -30.23 -0.20
CA ALA A 29 -27.54 -29.10 -0.42
C ALA A 29 -26.75 -27.78 -0.52
N ASN A 30 -25.82 -27.54 0.41
CA ASN A 30 -24.91 -26.40 0.39
C ASN A 30 -24.12 -26.31 -0.93
N ASP A 31 -23.57 -27.43 -1.41
CA ASP A 31 -22.72 -27.45 -2.60
C ASP A 31 -23.51 -27.27 -3.88
N VAL A 32 -24.78 -27.70 -3.91
CA VAL A 32 -25.72 -27.42 -5.00
C VAL A 32 -26.05 -25.93 -5.02
N ILE A 33 -26.43 -25.34 -3.89
CA ILE A 33 -26.70 -23.89 -3.76
C ILE A 33 -25.47 -23.10 -4.20
N ARG A 34 -24.29 -23.46 -3.71
CA ARG A 34 -23.02 -22.84 -4.10
C ARG A 34 -22.76 -22.92 -5.59
N THR A 35 -23.03 -24.07 -6.22
CA THR A 35 -22.78 -24.24 -7.65
C THR A 35 -23.71 -23.36 -8.49
N ILE A 36 -24.98 -23.26 -8.09
CA ILE A 36 -25.96 -22.37 -8.74
C ILE A 36 -25.56 -20.91 -8.54
N ALA A 37 -25.19 -20.52 -7.32
CA ALA A 37 -24.73 -19.17 -7.00
C ALA A 37 -23.47 -18.80 -7.78
N CYS A 38 -22.53 -19.73 -7.94
CA CYS A 38 -21.34 -19.57 -8.79
C CYS A 38 -21.73 -19.24 -10.23
N GLY A 39 -22.67 -19.99 -10.81
CA GLY A 39 -23.19 -19.68 -12.13
C GLY A 39 -23.86 -18.31 -12.19
N GLY A 40 -24.58 -17.92 -11.14
CA GLY A 40 -25.23 -16.63 -11.03
C GLY A 40 -24.26 -15.46 -11.19
N TRP A 41 -23.17 -15.39 -10.42
CA TRP A 41 -22.25 -14.25 -10.50
C TRP A 41 -21.21 -14.36 -11.63
N VAL A 42 -20.94 -15.56 -12.16
CA VAL A 42 -20.02 -15.74 -13.31
C VAL A 42 -20.69 -15.40 -14.64
N TYR A 43 -21.99 -15.71 -14.79
CA TYR A 43 -22.71 -15.53 -16.06
C TYR A 43 -23.62 -14.31 -16.09
N VAL A 44 -24.03 -13.77 -14.93
CA VAL A 44 -24.66 -12.44 -14.84
C VAL A 44 -23.55 -11.47 -14.51
N THR A 45 -23.14 -10.65 -15.47
CA THR A 45 -22.08 -9.67 -15.21
C THR A 45 -22.63 -8.52 -14.36
N SER A 46 -21.76 -7.87 -13.59
CA SER A 46 -22.12 -6.67 -12.82
C SER A 46 -22.64 -5.51 -13.69
N SER A 47 -22.36 -5.55 -15.00
CA SER A 47 -22.85 -4.60 -16.00
C SER A 47 -24.30 -4.89 -16.43
N ASP A 48 -24.73 -6.15 -16.37
CA ASP A 48 -26.07 -6.58 -16.80
C ASP A 48 -27.11 -6.41 -15.68
N ASP A 49 -26.81 -6.89 -14.47
CA ASP A 49 -27.66 -6.73 -13.28
C ASP A 49 -26.81 -6.83 -12.01
N HIS A 50 -26.49 -5.68 -11.43
CA HIS A 50 -25.66 -5.59 -10.23
C HIS A 50 -26.28 -6.29 -9.01
N GLY A 51 -27.61 -6.26 -8.86
CA GLY A 51 -28.28 -6.82 -7.68
C GLY A 51 -28.24 -8.34 -7.66
N ILE A 52 -28.48 -8.98 -8.80
CA ILE A 52 -28.41 -10.43 -8.95
C ILE A 52 -26.96 -10.91 -8.86
N HIS A 53 -26.03 -10.19 -9.49
CA HIS A 53 -24.59 -10.49 -9.41
C HIS A 53 -24.12 -10.51 -7.94
N ASP A 54 -24.42 -9.46 -7.18
CA ASP A 54 -23.95 -9.33 -5.80
C ASP A 54 -24.62 -10.34 -4.86
N PHE A 55 -25.93 -10.57 -5.02
CA PHE A 55 -26.65 -11.58 -4.25
C PHE A 55 -26.09 -12.99 -4.49
N ALA A 56 -25.83 -13.34 -5.75
CA ALA A 56 -25.25 -14.63 -6.12
C ALA A 56 -23.81 -14.78 -5.60
N MET A 57 -23.01 -13.71 -5.67
CA MET A 57 -21.65 -13.67 -5.11
C MET A 57 -21.68 -13.90 -3.60
N ILE A 58 -22.54 -13.20 -2.85
CA ILE A 58 -22.65 -13.34 -1.39
C ILE A 58 -23.05 -14.77 -0.99
N ILE A 59 -24.06 -15.35 -1.66
CA ILE A 59 -24.47 -16.73 -1.38
C ILE A 59 -23.34 -17.71 -1.70
N TYR A 60 -22.62 -17.49 -2.80
CA TYR A 60 -21.47 -18.31 -3.16
C TYR A 60 -20.37 -18.26 -2.08
N LEU A 61 -20.08 -17.06 -1.55
CA LEU A 61 -19.12 -16.87 -0.46
C LEU A 61 -19.55 -17.57 0.82
N LEU A 62 -20.81 -17.38 1.26
CA LEU A 62 -21.34 -18.02 2.46
C LEU A 62 -21.33 -19.55 2.37
N CYS A 63 -21.72 -20.11 1.22
CA CYS A 63 -21.72 -21.56 1.02
C CYS A 63 -20.30 -22.14 0.82
N THR A 64 -19.29 -21.32 0.54
CA THR A 64 -17.91 -21.78 0.39
C THR A 64 -17.30 -22.18 1.74
N VAL A 65 -17.65 -21.50 2.83
CA VAL A 65 -17.12 -21.80 4.17
C VAL A 65 -17.53 -23.22 4.64
N PRO A 66 -18.82 -23.62 4.65
CA PRO A 66 -19.21 -24.98 4.97
C PRO A 66 -18.59 -26.03 4.03
N HIS A 67 -18.46 -25.72 2.74
CA HIS A 67 -17.86 -26.64 1.77
C HIS A 67 -16.38 -26.93 2.09
N VAL A 68 -15.58 -25.90 2.37
CA VAL A 68 -14.16 -26.07 2.67
C VAL A 68 -13.98 -26.81 4.00
N ILE A 69 -14.76 -26.47 5.03
CA ILE A 69 -14.75 -27.20 6.31
C ILE A 69 -15.15 -28.67 6.09
N GLY A 70 -16.16 -28.92 5.26
CA GLY A 70 -16.59 -30.27 4.87
C GLY A 70 -15.50 -31.06 4.16
N THR A 71 -14.74 -30.40 3.29
CA THR A 71 -13.59 -30.96 2.56
C THR A 71 -12.46 -31.35 3.48
N ILE A 72 -12.14 -30.52 4.47
CA ILE A 72 -11.10 -30.83 5.45
C ILE A 72 -11.52 -32.03 6.32
N LYS A 73 -12.79 -32.09 6.75
CA LYS A 73 -13.31 -33.17 7.62
C LYS A 73 -13.48 -34.50 6.91
N SER A 74 -13.84 -34.49 5.63
CA SER A 74 -14.03 -35.70 4.80
C SER A 74 -12.75 -36.17 4.09
N ALA A 75 -11.66 -35.42 4.22
CA ALA A 75 -10.37 -35.78 3.63
C ALA A 75 -9.81 -37.08 4.25
N PRO A 76 -9.24 -37.99 3.43
CA PRO A 76 -8.60 -39.22 3.92
C PRO A 76 -7.56 -38.92 5.02
N GLN A 77 -7.50 -39.77 6.04
CA GLN A 77 -6.54 -39.64 7.15
C GLN A 77 -5.13 -40.15 6.79
N ASP A 78 -4.80 -40.24 5.51
CA ASP A 78 -3.47 -40.63 5.03
C ASP A 78 -2.43 -39.57 5.47
N PRO A 79 -1.27 -39.96 6.03
CA PRO A 79 -0.19 -39.03 6.38
C PRO A 79 0.26 -38.11 5.23
N ARG A 80 0.13 -38.51 3.96
CA ARG A 80 0.41 -37.62 2.81
C ARG A 80 -0.64 -36.52 2.65
N ALA A 81 -1.92 -36.85 2.81
CA ALA A 81 -3.02 -35.89 2.73
C ALA A 81 -2.99 -34.91 3.92
N GLN A 82 -2.60 -35.38 5.11
CA GLN A 82 -2.43 -34.54 6.29
C GLN A 82 -1.37 -33.44 6.08
N LYS A 83 -0.27 -33.75 5.38
CA LYS A 83 0.78 -32.78 5.05
C LYS A 83 0.29 -31.64 4.14
N LEU A 84 -0.77 -31.86 3.37
CA LEU A 84 -1.34 -30.89 2.43
C LEU A 84 -2.53 -30.08 3.01
N ARG A 85 -3.10 -30.51 4.15
CA ARG A 85 -4.21 -29.79 4.82
C ARG A 85 -3.93 -28.32 5.14
N PRO A 86 -2.71 -27.89 5.53
CA PRO A 86 -2.40 -26.49 5.80
C PRO A 86 -2.76 -25.57 4.61
N TYR A 87 -2.52 -25.99 3.37
CA TYR A 87 -2.87 -25.21 2.17
C TYR A 87 -4.37 -24.93 2.03
N THR A 88 -5.23 -25.84 2.50
CA THR A 88 -6.68 -25.65 2.50
C THR A 88 -7.14 -24.69 3.61
N TYR A 89 -6.44 -24.64 4.75
CA TYR A 89 -6.68 -23.61 5.78
C TYR A 89 -6.23 -22.22 5.32
N TYR A 90 -5.16 -22.12 4.54
CA TYR A 90 -4.72 -20.86 3.94
C TYR A 90 -5.73 -20.28 2.95
N ALA A 91 -6.40 -21.13 2.16
CA ALA A 91 -7.49 -20.68 1.31
C ALA A 91 -8.56 -19.94 2.13
N LEU A 92 -8.97 -20.45 3.31
CA LEU A 92 -9.94 -19.77 4.19
C LEU A 92 -9.45 -18.39 4.68
N PHE A 93 -8.15 -18.21 4.89
CA PHE A 93 -7.56 -16.92 5.22
C PHE A 93 -7.64 -15.94 4.03
N GLU A 94 -7.39 -16.42 2.81
CA GLU A 94 -7.57 -15.63 1.59
C GLU A 94 -9.03 -15.20 1.38
N TRP A 95 -9.99 -16.10 1.62
CA TRP A 95 -11.42 -15.75 1.61
C TRP A 95 -11.79 -14.74 2.71
N SER A 96 -11.07 -14.71 3.83
CA SER A 96 -11.30 -13.71 4.88
C SER A 96 -10.90 -12.30 4.45
N LEU A 97 -10.02 -12.15 3.45
CA LEU A 97 -9.67 -10.86 2.86
C LEU A 97 -10.87 -10.27 2.09
N ILE A 98 -11.68 -11.10 1.44
CA ILE A 98 -12.94 -10.67 0.78
C ILE A 98 -13.95 -10.18 1.81
N PHE A 99 -14.10 -10.90 2.94
CA PHE A 99 -14.92 -10.41 4.06
C PHE A 99 -14.39 -9.10 4.64
N SER A 100 -13.07 -8.93 4.71
CA SER A 100 -12.46 -7.70 5.21
C SER A 100 -12.69 -6.53 4.26
N ASP A 101 -12.70 -6.77 2.95
CA ASP A 101 -13.00 -5.80 1.90
C ASP A 101 -14.47 -5.35 1.98
N LEU A 102 -15.40 -6.30 2.02
CA LEU A 102 -16.83 -6.02 2.20
C LEU A 102 -17.13 -5.29 3.52
N ALA A 103 -16.43 -5.67 4.60
CA ALA A 103 -16.56 -5.00 5.89
C ALA A 103 -16.00 -3.58 5.86
N PHE A 104 -14.89 -3.36 5.15
CA PHE A 104 -14.32 -2.04 4.94
C PHE A 104 -15.29 -1.15 4.15
N ASP A 105 -15.86 -1.65 3.05
CA ASP A 105 -16.87 -0.93 2.26
C ASP A 105 -18.13 -0.61 3.08
N ALA A 106 -18.60 -1.55 3.90
CA ALA A 106 -19.75 -1.35 4.79
C ALA A 106 -19.47 -0.30 5.88
N VAL A 107 -18.27 -0.32 6.48
CA VAL A 107 -17.85 0.70 7.45
C VAL A 107 -17.74 2.07 6.78
N CYS A 108 -17.17 2.15 5.59
CA CYS A 108 -17.13 3.39 4.82
C CYS A 108 -18.55 3.92 4.56
N MET A 109 -19.51 3.08 4.18
CA MET A 109 -20.90 3.48 3.99
C MET A 109 -21.54 4.04 5.28
N ILE A 110 -21.32 3.39 6.42
CA ILE A 110 -21.82 3.84 7.73
C ILE A 110 -21.16 5.17 8.15
N ASP A 111 -19.86 5.33 7.90
CA ASP A 111 -19.13 6.58 8.14
C ASP A 111 -19.67 7.73 7.27
N PHE A 112 -20.09 7.43 6.03
CA PHE A 112 -20.75 8.41 5.16
C PHE A 112 -22.18 8.77 5.63
N GLU A 113 -22.91 7.86 6.30
CA GLU A 113 -24.21 8.17 6.90
C GLU A 113 -24.09 9.03 8.18
N ALA A 114 -23.00 8.86 8.94
CA ALA A 114 -22.71 9.64 10.15
C ALA A 114 -22.12 11.04 9.86
N PHE A 115 -22.02 11.44 8.59
CA PHE A 115 -21.32 12.64 8.16
C PHE A 115 -22.12 13.92 8.48
N GLU A 116 -21.92 14.49 9.67
CA GLU A 116 -22.46 15.80 10.05
C GLU A 116 -21.48 16.92 9.70
N ILE A 117 -21.83 17.77 8.72
CA ILE A 117 -21.00 18.90 8.29
C ILE A 117 -21.17 20.04 9.30
N ARG A 118 -20.12 20.30 10.09
CA ARG A 118 -20.05 21.44 11.01
C ARG A 118 -18.98 22.43 10.55
N VAL A 119 -19.42 23.60 10.08
CA VAL A 119 -18.51 24.70 9.71
C VAL A 119 -18.08 25.41 10.99
N ILE A 120 -16.84 25.19 11.42
CA ILE A 120 -16.22 25.92 12.53
C ILE A 120 -15.15 26.80 11.91
N ASP A 121 -15.37 28.12 11.99
CA ASP A 121 -14.43 29.11 11.50
C ASP A 121 -13.27 29.22 12.51
N VAL A 122 -12.11 28.65 12.17
CA VAL A 122 -10.89 28.76 12.96
C VAL A 122 -9.94 29.70 12.25
N GLY A 123 -10.04 30.98 12.59
CA GLY A 123 -9.01 31.95 12.20
C GLY A 123 -7.72 31.70 12.98
N MET A 124 -6.59 31.58 12.28
CA MET A 124 -5.33 32.31 12.57
C MET A 124 -4.12 31.81 11.74
N GLY A 125 -3.59 32.74 10.92
CA GLY A 125 -2.25 33.32 11.10
C GLY A 125 -1.00 32.48 10.87
N GLY A 126 -0.30 32.74 9.74
CA GLY A 126 1.14 32.45 9.62
C GLY A 126 1.64 32.17 8.21
N SER A 127 1.78 33.21 7.38
CA SER A 127 2.49 33.14 6.09
C SER A 127 4.01 33.07 6.35
N GLY A 128 4.55 31.86 6.50
CA GLY A 128 5.99 31.62 6.54
C GLY A 128 6.55 31.52 5.13
N ASN A 129 7.25 32.55 4.68
CA ASN A 129 8.03 32.51 3.44
C ASN A 129 9.24 31.58 3.69
N TYR A 130 9.26 30.40 3.07
CA TYR A 130 10.32 29.43 3.29
C TYR A 130 11.52 29.70 2.37
N ASP A 131 12.60 30.22 2.95
CA ASP A 131 13.90 30.32 2.30
C ASP A 131 14.37 28.93 1.82
N VAL A 132 14.50 28.79 0.51
CA VAL A 132 15.12 27.65 -0.19
C VAL A 132 16.65 27.81 -0.09
N GLY A 133 17.17 27.72 1.14
CA GLY A 133 18.60 27.89 1.44
C GLY A 133 19.39 26.57 1.43
N SER A 134 20.39 26.50 0.54
CA SER A 134 21.40 25.45 0.31
C SER A 134 20.98 24.26 -0.60
N SER A 135 21.22 24.42 -1.90
CA SER A 135 20.92 23.48 -2.98
C SER A 135 21.49 22.07 -2.72
N SER A 136 22.78 21.94 -2.44
CA SER A 136 23.44 20.63 -2.33
C SER A 136 22.96 19.76 -1.16
N PHE A 137 22.42 20.36 -0.09
CA PHE A 137 22.01 19.61 1.10
C PHE A 137 20.57 19.11 1.05
N ASN A 138 19.71 19.77 0.27
CA ASN A 138 18.37 19.27 -0.02
C ASN A 138 18.42 18.10 -1.01
N GLU A 139 19.37 18.13 -1.96
CA GLU A 139 19.58 17.09 -2.98
C GLU A 139 19.82 15.69 -2.37
N LEU A 140 20.73 15.56 -1.40
CA LEU A 140 21.03 14.28 -0.74
C LEU A 140 19.88 13.75 0.13
N ARG A 141 19.08 14.64 0.75
CA ARG A 141 17.87 14.23 1.48
C ARG A 141 16.79 13.71 0.52
N THR A 142 16.59 14.41 -0.60
CA THR A 142 15.71 13.95 -1.68
C THR A 142 16.19 12.61 -2.23
N PHE A 143 17.51 12.39 -2.33
CA PHE A 143 18.07 11.10 -2.71
C PHE A 143 17.72 9.98 -1.71
N GLY A 144 17.72 10.28 -0.40
CA GLY A 144 17.21 9.35 0.62
C GLY A 144 15.75 8.97 0.41
N GLY A 145 14.90 9.91 -0.02
CA GLY A 145 13.52 9.66 -0.43
C GLY A 145 13.44 8.78 -1.69
N PHE A 146 14.28 9.05 -2.69
CA PHE A 146 14.40 8.22 -3.90
C PHE A 146 14.80 6.77 -3.57
N VAL A 147 15.78 6.59 -2.67
CA VAL A 147 16.22 5.27 -2.20
C VAL A 147 15.05 4.54 -1.53
N PHE A 148 14.28 5.22 -0.67
CA PHE A 148 13.09 4.65 -0.05
C PHE A 148 12.07 4.16 -1.08
N TRP A 149 11.66 5.01 -2.03
CA TRP A 149 10.69 4.62 -3.07
C TRP A 149 11.20 3.51 -3.98
N SER A 150 12.50 3.51 -4.28
CA SER A 150 13.13 2.48 -5.11
C SER A 150 13.16 1.12 -4.40
N MET A 151 13.45 1.08 -3.10
CA MET A 151 13.36 -0.16 -2.32
C MET A 151 11.90 -0.62 -2.19
N LEU A 152 10.98 0.29 -1.87
CA LEU A 152 9.55 -0.03 -1.69
C LEU A 152 8.94 -0.64 -2.94
N THR A 153 9.17 -0.03 -4.11
CA THR A 153 8.66 -0.51 -5.41
C THR A 153 9.35 -1.79 -5.88
N SER A 154 10.57 -2.07 -5.41
CA SER A 154 11.25 -3.33 -5.71
C SER A 154 10.68 -4.53 -4.95
N LEU A 155 10.01 -4.31 -3.81
CA LEU A 155 9.52 -5.39 -2.96
C LEU A 155 8.45 -6.23 -3.69
N PRO A 156 7.38 -5.66 -4.28
CA PRO A 156 6.45 -6.45 -5.09
C PRO A 156 7.14 -7.18 -6.24
N LEU A 157 8.08 -6.54 -6.95
CA LEU A 157 8.82 -7.17 -8.03
C LEU A 157 9.60 -8.41 -7.55
N MET A 158 10.24 -8.33 -6.38
CA MET A 158 10.95 -9.47 -5.78
C MET A 158 10.02 -10.56 -5.27
N ILE A 159 8.89 -10.19 -4.69
CA ILE A 159 7.87 -11.13 -4.26
C ILE A 159 7.27 -11.87 -5.44
N TRP A 160 7.01 -11.21 -6.58
CA TRP A 160 6.45 -11.84 -7.78
C TRP A 160 7.47 -12.57 -8.64
N TYR A 161 8.75 -12.17 -8.58
CA TYR A 161 9.84 -12.90 -9.23
C TYR A 161 10.01 -14.33 -8.64
N PHE A 162 9.74 -14.52 -7.34
CA PHE A 162 9.96 -15.79 -6.66
C PHE A 162 8.96 -16.92 -7.02
N PRO A 163 7.63 -16.68 -7.06
CA PRO A 163 6.61 -17.65 -7.48
C PRO A 163 6.67 -18.04 -8.97
N LEU A 164 7.29 -17.23 -9.83
CA LEU A 164 7.48 -17.60 -11.24
C LEU A 164 8.41 -18.83 -11.38
N TRP A 165 9.30 -19.05 -10.43
CA TRP A 165 10.19 -20.24 -10.39
C TRP A 165 9.61 -21.41 -9.58
N HIS A 166 8.74 -21.11 -8.62
CA HIS A 166 8.03 -22.08 -7.80
C HIS A 166 6.54 -21.78 -7.90
N MET A 167 5.85 -22.33 -8.92
CA MET A 167 4.41 -22.13 -9.15
C MET A 167 3.58 -22.63 -7.95
N GLY A 168 3.42 -21.79 -6.92
CA GLY A 168 2.67 -22.05 -5.69
C GLY A 168 2.94 -21.01 -4.60
N LEU A 169 2.04 -20.91 -3.61
CA LEU A 169 2.25 -20.11 -2.40
C LEU A 169 3.46 -20.64 -1.63
N SER A 170 4.53 -19.85 -1.64
CA SER A 170 5.83 -20.24 -1.11
C SER A 170 6.03 -19.83 0.35
N GLY A 171 5.13 -18.98 0.86
CA GLY A 171 5.21 -18.36 2.18
C GLY A 171 5.99 -17.03 2.16
N TYR A 172 6.71 -16.75 1.08
CA TYR A 172 7.45 -15.51 0.89
C TYR A 172 6.55 -14.31 0.56
N GLU A 173 5.30 -14.55 0.17
CA GLU A 173 4.29 -13.52 -0.01
C GLU A 173 4.00 -12.78 1.30
N ALA A 174 4.26 -13.42 2.46
CA ALA A 174 4.17 -12.79 3.78
C ALA A 174 5.12 -11.59 3.95
N PHE A 175 6.16 -11.46 3.12
CA PHE A 175 7.01 -10.26 3.11
C PHE A 175 6.26 -9.00 2.66
N LEU A 176 5.04 -9.10 2.09
CA LEU A 176 4.16 -7.94 1.89
C LEU A 176 3.82 -7.21 3.21
N PHE A 177 3.76 -7.94 4.33
CA PHE A 177 3.50 -7.35 5.64
C PHE A 177 4.63 -6.46 6.18
N CYS A 178 5.78 -6.40 5.50
CA CYS A 178 6.83 -5.42 5.78
C CYS A 178 6.30 -3.97 5.75
N ASN A 179 5.26 -3.69 4.96
CA ASN A 179 4.63 -2.36 4.89
C ASN A 179 3.95 -1.95 6.21
N VAL A 180 3.49 -2.93 7.00
CA VAL A 180 2.80 -2.70 8.29
C VAL A 180 3.79 -2.48 9.45
N THR A 181 5.10 -2.66 9.22
CA THR A 181 6.12 -2.53 10.27
C THR A 181 6.15 -1.15 10.93
N VAL A 182 5.65 -0.10 10.28
CA VAL A 182 5.44 1.23 10.87
C VAL A 182 4.60 1.17 12.16
N GLY A 183 3.68 0.21 12.27
CA GLY A 183 2.90 -0.01 13.49
C GLY A 183 3.74 -0.29 14.75
N LEU A 184 4.97 -0.82 14.58
CA LEU A 184 5.92 -1.02 15.69
C LEU A 184 6.37 0.31 16.33
N LEU A 185 6.23 1.44 15.65
CA LEU A 185 6.50 2.76 16.23
C LEU A 185 5.51 3.15 17.34
N GLY A 186 4.45 2.38 17.56
CA GLY A 186 3.62 2.46 18.77
C GLY A 186 4.42 2.21 20.05
N PHE A 187 5.51 1.43 19.99
CA PHE A 187 6.43 1.25 21.10
C PHE A 187 7.34 2.47 21.25
N ALA A 188 7.14 3.25 22.32
CA ALA A 188 7.90 4.48 22.58
C ALA A 188 9.43 4.25 22.62
N SER A 189 9.89 3.13 23.19
CA SER A 189 11.32 2.78 23.25
C SER A 189 11.94 2.55 21.88
N LEU A 190 11.22 1.87 20.98
CA LEU A 190 11.69 1.64 19.61
C LEU A 190 11.77 2.96 18.85
N ARG A 191 10.70 3.75 18.93
CA ARG A 191 10.63 5.07 18.31
C ARG A 191 11.77 5.98 18.77
N HIS A 192 12.03 6.05 20.07
CA HIS A 192 13.14 6.83 20.63
C HIS A 192 14.52 6.34 20.16
N THR A 193 14.72 5.02 20.10
CA THR A 193 15.98 4.43 19.64
C THR A 193 16.27 4.79 18.19
N ILE A 194 15.26 4.66 17.33
CA ILE A 194 15.37 5.01 15.91
C ILE A 194 15.58 6.52 15.76
N ASP A 195 14.87 7.34 16.53
CA ASP A 195 15.00 8.78 16.51
C ASP A 195 16.40 9.27 16.89
N ASN A 196 17.01 8.64 17.89
CA ASN A 196 18.36 8.97 18.34
C ASN A 196 19.45 8.53 17.34
N SER A 197 19.14 7.54 16.49
CA SER A 197 20.12 6.91 15.58
C SER A 197 19.67 6.90 14.12
N ARG A 198 18.85 7.86 13.68
CA ARG A 198 18.19 7.88 12.35
C ARG A 198 19.14 7.57 11.20
N GLY A 199 20.30 8.22 11.18
CA GLY A 199 21.28 8.06 10.11
C GLY A 199 21.87 6.64 10.03
N TRP A 200 22.04 5.96 11.16
CA TRP A 200 22.46 4.56 11.19
C TRP A 200 21.38 3.61 10.69
N PHE A 201 20.10 3.88 11.01
CA PHE A 201 18.99 3.09 10.47
C PHE A 201 18.81 3.31 8.96
N HIS A 202 18.99 4.54 8.46
CA HIS A 202 19.06 4.80 7.01
C HIS A 202 20.27 4.11 6.35
N LEU A 203 21.42 4.01 7.03
CA LEU A 203 22.56 3.27 6.50
C LEU A 203 22.28 1.77 6.46
N ALA A 204 21.68 1.22 7.52
CA ALA A 204 21.31 -0.18 7.61
C ALA A 204 20.26 -0.57 6.57
N SER A 205 19.31 0.31 6.24
CA SER A 205 18.29 0.03 5.22
C SER A 205 18.86 -0.17 3.82
N LEU A 206 20.06 0.33 3.53
CA LEU A 206 20.76 0.12 2.24
C LEU A 206 21.08 -1.35 1.96
N ILE A 207 20.95 -2.25 2.95
CA ILE A 207 20.96 -3.70 2.74
C ILE A 207 19.95 -4.12 1.66
N GLY A 208 18.84 -3.38 1.54
CA GLY A 208 17.84 -3.60 0.51
C GLY A 208 18.41 -3.41 -0.89
N ILE A 209 19.12 -2.32 -1.16
CA ILE A 209 19.78 -2.09 -2.46
C ILE A 209 20.96 -3.07 -2.63
N TYR A 210 21.79 -3.26 -1.60
CA TYR A 210 22.97 -4.14 -1.64
C TYR A 210 22.63 -5.59 -1.98
N SER A 211 21.40 -6.02 -1.68
CA SER A 211 20.93 -7.37 -1.97
C SER A 211 21.04 -7.79 -3.45
N TYR A 212 21.26 -6.86 -4.39
CA TYR A 212 21.56 -7.19 -5.79
C TYR A 212 22.78 -8.11 -6.00
N LYS A 213 23.75 -8.09 -5.07
CA LYS A 213 24.89 -9.02 -5.08
C LYS A 213 24.55 -10.41 -4.52
N ILE A 214 23.42 -10.56 -3.84
CA ILE A 214 22.96 -11.84 -3.29
C ILE A 214 22.38 -12.66 -4.45
N LEU A 215 23.05 -13.75 -4.80
CA LEU A 215 22.65 -14.60 -5.92
C LEU A 215 21.34 -15.36 -5.64
N ASP A 216 21.16 -15.79 -4.40
CA ASP A 216 19.97 -16.53 -4.00
C ASP A 216 18.73 -15.61 -3.91
N PRO A 217 17.64 -15.89 -4.65
CA PRO A 217 16.46 -15.03 -4.68
C PRO A 217 15.74 -14.90 -3.33
N ALA A 218 15.74 -15.94 -2.49
CA ALA A 218 15.07 -15.90 -1.19
C ALA A 218 15.81 -14.98 -0.22
N TYR A 219 17.13 -15.14 -0.11
CA TYR A 219 17.97 -14.25 0.71
C TYR A 219 17.98 -12.81 0.18
N ARG A 220 17.89 -12.64 -1.15
CA ARG A 220 17.71 -11.32 -1.74
C ARG A 220 16.40 -10.69 -1.29
N LEU A 221 15.27 -11.40 -1.42
CA LEU A 221 13.95 -10.92 -0.98
C LEU A 221 13.95 -10.57 0.51
N MET A 222 14.52 -11.43 1.37
CA MET A 222 14.64 -11.16 2.81
C MET A 222 15.43 -9.88 3.10
N ALA A 223 16.52 -9.64 2.38
CA ALA A 223 17.33 -8.43 2.52
C ALA A 223 16.58 -7.17 2.03
N VAL A 224 15.84 -7.26 0.92
CA VAL A 224 14.97 -6.18 0.43
C VAL A 224 13.89 -5.85 1.45
N ALA A 225 13.19 -6.87 1.94
CA ALA A 225 12.16 -6.74 2.96
C ALA A 225 12.70 -6.07 4.23
N ALA A 226 13.87 -6.50 4.72
CA ALA A 226 14.53 -5.87 5.87
C ALA A 226 14.89 -4.40 5.60
N GLY A 227 15.42 -4.11 4.41
CA GLY A 227 15.73 -2.74 3.99
C GLY A 227 14.50 -1.83 3.95
N VAL A 228 13.40 -2.31 3.35
CA VAL A 228 12.12 -1.59 3.28
C VAL A 228 11.55 -1.35 4.68
N SER A 229 11.51 -2.37 5.55
CA SER A 229 11.02 -2.23 6.93
C SER A 229 11.84 -1.23 7.74
N LEU A 230 13.17 -1.30 7.68
CA LEU A 230 14.05 -0.34 8.34
C LEU A 230 13.81 1.08 7.82
N SER A 231 13.66 1.24 6.49
CA SER A 231 13.43 2.55 5.89
C SER A 231 12.06 3.12 6.28
N LEU A 232 10.99 2.31 6.28
CA LEU A 232 9.65 2.70 6.71
C LEU A 232 9.64 3.14 8.17
N LEU A 233 10.27 2.37 9.06
CA LEU A 233 10.42 2.71 10.47
C LEU A 233 11.20 4.02 10.66
N THR A 234 12.27 4.23 9.90
CA THR A 234 13.13 5.42 10.03
C THR A 234 12.42 6.68 9.56
N TRP A 235 11.76 6.63 8.40
CA TRP A 235 10.95 7.74 7.90
C TRP A 235 9.76 8.03 8.82
N GLY A 236 9.05 6.99 9.28
CA GLY A 236 7.94 7.13 10.23
C GLY A 236 8.37 7.77 11.55
N ALA A 237 9.47 7.31 12.15
CA ALA A 237 10.01 7.88 13.38
C ALA A 237 10.45 9.34 13.18
N THR A 238 11.08 9.65 12.05
CA THR A 238 11.51 11.00 11.69
C THR A 238 10.32 11.95 11.56
N LEU A 239 9.30 11.60 10.79
CA LEU A 239 8.09 12.42 10.63
C LEU A 239 7.34 12.59 11.95
N PHE A 240 7.26 11.52 12.75
CA PHE A 240 6.65 11.58 14.06
C PHE A 240 7.38 12.56 14.98
N SER A 241 8.71 12.48 15.06
CA SER A 241 9.53 13.37 15.90
C SER A 241 9.40 14.85 15.53
N GLN A 242 9.17 15.13 14.24
CA GLN A 242 9.10 16.48 13.71
C GLN A 242 7.67 17.08 13.76
N ARG A 243 6.67 16.31 14.22
CA ARG A 243 5.25 16.73 14.19
C ARG A 243 4.96 18.00 14.99
N ALA A 244 5.69 18.23 16.08
CA ALA A 244 5.51 19.38 16.95
C ALA A 244 6.24 20.65 16.46
N GLN A 245 7.09 20.53 15.45
CA GLN A 245 7.94 21.62 14.95
C GLN A 245 7.39 22.16 13.63
N ASN A 246 6.81 23.37 13.68
CA ASN A 246 6.20 24.02 12.53
C ASN A 246 7.14 24.02 11.30
N GLY A 247 6.65 23.50 10.17
CA GLY A 247 7.35 23.43 8.89
C GLY A 247 8.40 22.32 8.74
N ARG A 248 8.85 21.63 9.80
CA ARG A 248 9.83 20.53 9.65
C ARG A 248 9.21 19.24 9.15
N ALA A 249 8.09 18.83 9.73
CA ALA A 249 7.34 17.67 9.24
C ALA A 249 6.93 17.85 7.76
N GLU A 250 6.50 19.05 7.40
CA GLU A 250 6.16 19.42 6.03
C GLU A 250 7.36 19.25 5.08
N ARG A 251 8.54 19.77 5.44
CA ARG A 251 9.78 19.55 4.67
C ARG A 251 10.12 18.07 4.53
N GLY A 252 9.88 17.25 5.56
CA GLY A 252 10.06 15.80 5.50
C GLY A 252 9.15 15.14 4.47
N VAL A 253 7.86 15.49 4.47
CA VAL A 253 6.87 15.01 3.49
C VAL A 253 7.22 15.48 2.07
N LEU A 254 7.59 16.75 1.90
CA LEU A 254 8.03 17.29 0.61
C LEU A 254 9.28 16.57 0.09
N THR A 255 10.22 16.21 0.98
CA THR A 255 11.41 15.44 0.61
C THR A 255 11.04 14.04 0.10
N LEU A 256 10.08 13.37 0.75
CA LEU A 256 9.56 12.08 0.28
C LEU A 256 8.84 12.22 -1.06
N ALA A 257 8.05 13.28 -1.26
CA ALA A 257 7.36 13.55 -2.53
C ALA A 257 8.35 13.85 -3.67
N LEU A 258 9.38 14.67 -3.42
CA LEU A 258 10.47 14.89 -4.38
C LEU A 258 11.21 13.60 -4.70
N GLY A 259 11.42 12.74 -3.70
CA GLY A 259 12.01 11.41 -3.90
C GLY A 259 11.16 10.53 -4.82
N LEU A 260 9.83 10.59 -4.71
CA LEU A 260 8.90 9.87 -5.59
C LEU A 260 8.95 10.39 -7.03
N ILE A 261 8.99 11.72 -7.21
CA ILE A 261 9.15 12.33 -8.54
C ILE A 261 10.49 11.90 -9.14
N LEU A 262 11.58 11.99 -8.38
CA LEU A 262 12.91 11.56 -8.82
C LEU A 262 12.93 10.06 -9.17
N HIS A 263 12.23 9.23 -8.41
CA HIS A 263 12.05 7.81 -8.71
C HIS A 263 11.43 7.58 -10.09
N ASN A 264 10.36 8.30 -10.42
CA ASN A 264 9.72 8.20 -11.73
C ASN A 264 10.59 8.79 -12.85
N VAL A 265 11.26 9.93 -12.63
CA VAL A 265 12.17 10.52 -13.63
C VAL A 265 13.29 9.54 -14.00
N ILE A 266 13.92 8.94 -13.00
CA ILE A 266 14.99 7.97 -13.21
C ILE A 266 14.45 6.71 -13.89
N LYS A 267 13.29 6.18 -13.45
CA LYS A 267 12.64 5.05 -14.13
C LYS A 267 12.37 5.35 -15.60
N GLN A 268 11.84 6.52 -15.91
CA GLN A 268 11.56 6.92 -17.28
C GLN A 268 12.83 7.03 -18.13
N ALA A 269 13.92 7.56 -17.55
CA ALA A 269 15.22 7.62 -18.20
C ALA A 269 15.84 6.22 -18.43
N TRP A 270 15.47 5.22 -17.63
CA TRP A 270 15.90 3.82 -17.74
C TRP A 270 14.82 2.89 -18.32
N TRP A 271 14.03 3.39 -19.27
CA TRP A 271 13.04 2.58 -20.00
C TRP A 271 12.05 1.86 -19.06
N ALA A 272 11.51 2.59 -18.09
CA ALA A 272 10.61 2.14 -17.03
C ALA A 272 11.24 1.20 -15.97
N ASN A 273 12.53 0.88 -16.06
CA ASN A 273 13.25 0.16 -15.01
C ASN A 273 13.90 1.13 -14.04
N ASN A 274 13.90 0.83 -12.75
CA ASN A 274 14.72 1.60 -11.83
C ASN A 274 16.13 0.99 -11.76
N PRO A 275 17.19 1.74 -12.08
CA PRO A 275 18.55 1.22 -12.16
C PRO A 275 19.11 0.79 -10.80
N ILE A 276 18.52 1.15 -9.66
CA ILE A 276 18.98 0.71 -8.34
C ILE A 276 18.11 -0.41 -7.75
N TRP A 277 17.15 -0.94 -8.52
CA TRP A 277 16.38 -2.09 -8.06
C TRP A 277 17.29 -3.30 -7.85
N PRO A 278 17.08 -4.08 -6.78
CA PRO A 278 17.88 -5.28 -6.49
C PRO A 278 17.82 -6.39 -7.54
N ILE A 279 16.84 -6.34 -8.45
CA ILE A 279 16.79 -7.25 -9.60
C ILE A 279 17.81 -6.88 -10.68
N MET A 280 18.18 -5.60 -10.75
CA MET A 280 19.09 -5.06 -11.75
C MET A 280 20.55 -5.35 -11.38
N ASP A 281 21.38 -5.48 -12.40
CA ASP A 281 22.83 -5.64 -12.32
C ASP A 281 23.53 -4.92 -13.48
N GLU A 282 24.86 -4.87 -13.46
CA GLU A 282 25.66 -4.20 -14.50
C GLU A 282 25.39 -4.76 -15.92
N LYS A 283 24.95 -6.02 -16.03
CA LYS A 283 24.64 -6.67 -17.32
C LYS A 283 23.27 -6.28 -17.87
N THR A 284 22.31 -6.01 -16.98
CA THR A 284 20.94 -5.60 -17.32
C THR A 284 20.77 -4.07 -17.37
N GLY A 285 21.84 -3.30 -17.12
CA GLY A 285 21.82 -1.84 -17.13
C GLY A 285 21.59 -1.20 -15.76
N GLY A 286 21.74 -1.95 -14.68
CA GLY A 286 21.67 -1.49 -13.30
C GLY A 286 22.85 -0.60 -12.90
N ALA A 287 22.58 0.36 -12.03
CA ALA A 287 23.52 1.30 -11.42
C ALA A 287 23.48 1.20 -9.88
N ASN A 288 23.26 0.00 -9.34
CA ASN A 288 23.04 -0.25 -7.91
C ASN A 288 24.23 0.24 -7.05
N MET A 289 25.47 0.10 -7.53
CA MET A 289 26.65 0.60 -6.83
C MET A 289 26.63 2.12 -6.68
N LEU A 290 26.25 2.85 -7.73
CA LEU A 290 26.09 4.30 -7.67
C LEU A 290 24.99 4.67 -6.67
N GLY A 291 23.87 3.95 -6.70
CA GLY A 291 22.79 4.08 -5.74
C GLY A 291 23.24 3.89 -4.29
N LEU A 292 24.06 2.87 -4.04
CA LEU A 292 24.64 2.60 -2.72
C LEU A 292 25.57 3.71 -2.26
N VAL A 293 26.50 4.17 -3.10
CA VAL A 293 27.44 5.25 -2.75
C VAL A 293 26.67 6.51 -2.37
N MET A 294 25.71 6.93 -3.21
CA MET A 294 24.88 8.10 -2.94
C MET A 294 23.98 7.90 -1.71
N GLY A 295 23.47 6.69 -1.49
CA GLY A 295 22.70 6.33 -0.31
C GLY A 295 23.53 6.41 0.97
N VAL A 296 24.78 5.93 0.94
CA VAL A 296 25.73 6.05 2.07
C VAL A 296 26.01 7.52 2.36
N LEU A 297 26.26 8.33 1.33
CA LEU A 297 26.47 9.77 1.50
C LEU A 297 25.25 10.47 2.14
N ALA A 298 24.04 10.13 1.69
CA ALA A 298 22.81 10.64 2.27
C ALA A 298 22.65 10.22 3.74
N SER A 299 22.92 8.96 4.08
CA SER A 299 22.88 8.47 5.46
C SER A 299 23.93 9.13 6.35
N VAL A 300 25.17 9.28 5.86
CA VAL A 300 26.25 9.98 6.57
C VAL A 300 25.88 11.44 6.82
N GLN A 301 25.23 12.10 5.87
CA GLN A 301 24.74 13.47 6.07
C GLN A 301 23.73 13.52 7.23
N VAL A 302 22.82 12.55 7.32
CA VAL A 302 21.87 12.46 8.45
C VAL A 302 22.61 12.18 9.77
N ILE A 303 23.63 11.33 9.79
CA ILE A 303 24.45 11.08 10.99
C ILE A 303 25.16 12.36 11.46
N ARG A 304 25.71 13.14 10.53
CA ARG A 304 26.45 14.37 10.86
C ARG A 304 25.54 15.53 11.25
N ARG A 305 24.29 15.54 10.80
CA ARG A 305 23.27 16.49 11.25
C ARG A 305 22.71 16.00 12.58
N GLN A 306 23.19 16.57 13.68
CA GLN A 306 22.48 16.56 14.95
C GLN A 306 21.20 17.40 14.79
N GLU A 307 20.15 16.81 14.23
CA GLU A 307 18.84 17.45 14.19
C GLU A 307 18.26 17.51 15.62
N PRO A 308 17.65 18.62 16.05
CA PRO A 308 17.05 18.72 17.38
C PRO A 308 16.03 17.62 17.63
N HIS A 309 16.29 16.79 18.64
CA HIS A 309 15.40 15.72 19.06
C HIS A 309 14.13 16.29 19.71
N GLU A 310 12.97 15.69 19.43
CA GLU A 310 11.70 16.06 20.07
C GLU A 310 11.79 15.97 21.60
N TYR A 311 12.56 15.00 22.10
CA TYR A 311 12.72 14.75 23.53
C TYR A 311 13.63 15.74 24.26
N GLU A 312 14.40 16.57 23.55
CA GLU A 312 15.18 17.66 24.14
C GLU A 312 14.43 18.99 24.17
N SER A 313 13.49 19.19 23.24
CA SER A 313 12.57 20.32 23.30
C SER A 313 11.51 20.05 24.37
N LYS A 314 11.71 20.59 25.58
CA LYS A 314 10.59 20.80 26.51
C LYS A 314 9.45 21.43 25.71
N PRO A 315 8.19 20.96 25.83
CA PRO A 315 7.08 21.71 25.28
C PRO A 315 7.20 23.11 25.87
N ASN A 316 7.30 24.14 25.03
CA ASN A 316 7.21 25.51 25.52
C ASN A 316 5.95 25.56 26.38
N GLU A 317 6.12 25.74 27.69
CA GLU A 317 5.01 25.99 28.60
C GLU A 317 4.29 27.20 28.02
N ILE A 318 3.11 26.95 27.45
CA ILE A 318 2.19 28.02 27.08
C ILE A 318 1.96 28.80 28.38
N PRO A 319 2.21 30.11 28.43
CA PRO A 319 1.97 30.90 29.63
C PRO A 319 0.54 30.62 30.10
N SER A 320 0.40 30.23 31.37
CA SER A 320 -0.81 29.74 32.02
C SER A 320 -1.95 30.77 32.13
N GLY A 321 -2.15 31.63 31.13
CA GLY A 321 -3.05 32.77 31.16
C GLY A 321 -3.74 33.15 29.84
N SER A 322 -3.47 32.50 28.71
CA SER A 322 -4.26 32.73 27.49
C SER A 322 -5.46 31.77 27.47
N GLY A 323 -6.66 32.29 27.76
CA GLY A 323 -7.95 31.58 27.71
C GLY A 323 -8.37 31.14 26.31
N ILE A 324 -7.53 30.37 25.63
CA ILE A 324 -7.89 29.67 24.40
C ILE A 324 -8.72 28.45 24.83
N PRO A 325 -9.98 28.32 24.36
CA PRO A 325 -10.78 27.15 24.69
C PRO A 325 -10.06 25.90 24.17
N LYS A 326 -9.78 24.96 25.07
CA LYS A 326 -9.32 23.60 24.73
C LYS A 326 -10.48 22.85 24.08
N THR A 327 -10.77 23.16 22.82
CA THR A 327 -11.66 22.36 21.97
C THR A 327 -10.80 21.60 20.98
N GLN A 328 -9.94 20.71 21.47
CA GLN A 328 -9.50 19.58 20.66
C GLN A 328 -10.57 18.50 20.86
N GLN A 329 -11.63 18.55 20.03
CA GLN A 329 -12.39 17.33 19.77
C GLN A 329 -11.38 16.31 19.27
N GLY A 330 -11.23 15.22 20.01
CA GLY A 330 -10.18 14.24 19.79
C GLY A 330 -10.28 13.65 18.40
N GLU A 331 -9.37 14.05 17.51
CA GLU A 331 -9.17 13.37 16.24
C GLU A 331 -8.85 11.91 16.54
N SER A 332 -9.63 11.00 15.95
CA SER A 332 -9.39 9.57 16.11
C SER A 332 -8.08 9.21 15.40
N TRP A 333 -7.10 8.74 16.16
CA TRP A 333 -5.82 8.26 15.62
C TRP A 333 -6.02 7.16 14.56
N ILE A 334 -7.11 6.40 14.65
CA ILE A 334 -7.46 5.33 13.70
C ILE A 334 -7.79 5.93 12.34
N PHE A 335 -8.66 6.94 12.28
CA PHE A 335 -9.02 7.59 11.01
C PHE A 335 -7.83 8.31 10.38
N SER A 336 -6.97 8.94 11.19
CA SER A 336 -5.72 9.53 10.70
C SER A 336 -4.74 8.48 10.16
N ALA A 337 -4.66 7.30 10.80
CA ALA A 337 -3.83 6.21 10.33
C ALA A 337 -4.36 5.57 9.03
N VAL A 338 -5.67 5.34 8.95
CA VAL A 338 -6.34 4.79 7.75
C VAL A 338 -6.20 5.75 6.57
N SER A 339 -6.46 7.05 6.76
CA SER A 339 -6.30 8.05 5.70
C SER A 339 -4.85 8.20 5.23
N ALA A 340 -3.88 8.24 6.15
CA ALA A 340 -2.47 8.28 5.79
C ALA A 340 -1.99 7.01 5.07
N GLY A 341 -2.47 5.84 5.51
CA GLY A 341 -2.21 4.55 4.86
C GLY A 341 -2.82 4.49 3.46
N GLY A 342 -4.07 4.92 3.31
CA GLY A 342 -4.76 5.02 2.01
C GLY A 342 -4.06 5.99 1.06
N TYR A 343 -3.62 7.15 1.55
CA TYR A 343 -2.83 8.09 0.76
C TYR A 343 -1.50 7.50 0.29
N LEU A 344 -0.76 6.83 1.18
CA LEU A 344 0.50 6.16 0.82
C LEU A 344 0.26 5.01 -0.18
N PHE A 345 -0.84 4.27 -0.03
CA PHE A 345 -1.26 3.24 -0.96
C PHE A 345 -1.55 3.83 -2.34
N CYS A 346 -2.31 4.93 -2.43
CA CYS A 346 -2.58 5.62 -3.69
C CYS A 346 -1.30 6.14 -4.36
N LEU A 347 -0.38 6.72 -3.58
CA LEU A 347 0.94 7.11 -4.09
C LEU A 347 1.69 5.90 -4.64
N HIS A 348 1.67 4.78 -3.93
CA HIS A 348 2.34 3.56 -4.35
C HIS A 348 1.70 2.95 -5.61
N SER A 349 0.38 2.80 -5.65
CA SER A 349 -0.33 2.13 -6.74
C SER A 349 -0.38 2.98 -8.02
N MET A 350 -0.63 4.28 -7.91
CA MET A 350 -0.88 5.14 -9.07
C MET A 350 0.33 5.98 -9.49
N PHE A 351 1.20 6.36 -8.55
CA PHE A 351 2.24 7.38 -8.79
C PHE A 351 3.68 6.86 -8.70
N THR A 352 3.92 5.57 -8.46
CA THR A 352 5.28 4.98 -8.58
C THR A 352 5.61 4.45 -9.98
N GLU A 353 4.60 4.35 -10.83
CA GLU A 353 4.72 4.03 -12.24
C GLU A 353 3.98 5.10 -13.05
N ALA A 354 4.73 6.00 -13.67
CA ALA A 354 4.19 7.15 -14.38
C ALA A 354 3.26 6.75 -15.54
N ALA A 355 3.45 5.57 -16.13
CA ALA A 355 2.59 5.10 -17.20
C ALA A 355 1.21 4.60 -16.72
N THR A 356 1.02 4.33 -15.42
CA THR A 356 -0.22 3.71 -14.90
C THR A 356 -1.46 4.51 -15.30
N ILE A 357 -1.48 5.82 -15.07
CA ILE A 357 -2.63 6.67 -15.38
C ILE A 357 -2.91 6.70 -16.89
N SER A 358 -1.87 6.82 -17.72
CA SER A 358 -2.01 6.78 -19.19
C SER A 358 -2.55 5.46 -19.72
N ARG A 359 -2.28 4.35 -19.02
CA ARG A 359 -2.80 3.02 -19.35
C ARG A 359 -4.22 2.82 -18.84
N TRP A 360 -4.57 3.47 -17.72
CA TRP A 360 -5.90 3.40 -17.14
C TRP A 360 -6.96 4.05 -18.03
N SER A 361 -6.61 5.14 -18.72
CA SER A 361 -7.52 5.87 -19.61
C SER A 361 -7.56 5.33 -21.05
N LEU A 362 -6.96 4.17 -21.34
CA LEU A 362 -6.80 3.67 -22.72
C LEU A 362 -8.10 3.06 -23.27
N GLY A 363 -8.69 3.64 -24.32
CA GLY A 363 -9.96 3.17 -24.93
C GLY A 363 -9.84 2.20 -26.11
N GLY A 364 -8.62 1.89 -26.56
CA GLY A 364 -8.40 1.08 -27.77
C GLY A 364 -8.54 1.88 -29.08
N TYR A 365 -8.37 1.23 -30.23
CA TYR A 365 -8.40 1.94 -31.53
C TYR A 365 -9.83 2.37 -31.89
N PRO A 366 -10.06 3.62 -32.37
CA PRO A 366 -9.05 4.62 -32.72
C PRO A 366 -8.60 5.55 -31.58
N ASN A 367 -9.30 5.61 -30.45
CA ASN A 367 -8.99 6.50 -29.33
C ASN A 367 -8.04 5.86 -28.32
N THR A 368 -6.78 5.66 -28.74
CA THR A 368 -5.80 4.96 -27.91
C THR A 368 -5.36 5.77 -26.68
N GLY A 369 -5.63 7.07 -26.61
CA GLY A 369 -5.06 7.94 -25.57
C GLY A 369 -3.55 8.10 -25.70
N PRO A 370 -2.89 8.74 -24.70
CA PRO A 370 -1.47 9.00 -24.76
C PRO A 370 -0.65 7.73 -24.58
N GLY A 371 0.40 7.57 -25.40
CA GLY A 371 1.32 6.46 -25.27
C GLY A 371 2.08 6.48 -23.93
N ALA A 372 2.43 5.31 -23.41
CA ALA A 372 3.01 5.14 -22.07
C ALA A 372 4.22 6.06 -21.75
N ILE A 373 5.09 6.32 -22.73
CA ILE A 373 6.27 7.19 -22.55
C ILE A 373 5.84 8.67 -22.45
N ALA A 374 5.02 9.14 -23.39
CA ALA A 374 4.60 10.54 -23.43
C ALA A 374 3.63 10.86 -22.28
N GLY A 375 2.67 9.98 -22.03
CA GLY A 375 1.74 10.07 -20.91
C GLY A 375 2.48 10.00 -19.56
N GLY A 376 3.46 9.12 -19.42
CA GLY A 376 4.30 9.07 -18.21
C GLY A 376 5.04 10.37 -17.92
N LEU A 377 5.62 11.01 -18.95
CA LEU A 377 6.24 12.33 -18.78
C LEU A 377 5.24 13.41 -18.36
N MET A 378 4.02 13.39 -18.93
CA MET A 378 2.96 14.33 -18.54
C MET A 378 2.52 14.12 -17.09
N VAL A 379 2.41 12.86 -16.62
CA VAL A 379 2.11 12.54 -15.22
C VAL A 379 3.22 13.05 -14.30
N ILE A 380 4.49 12.86 -14.65
CA ILE A 380 5.62 13.38 -13.87
C ILE A 380 5.57 14.92 -13.77
N VAL A 381 5.24 15.61 -14.86
CA VAL A 381 5.05 17.06 -14.88
C VAL A 381 3.87 17.46 -13.98
N ALA A 382 2.75 16.74 -14.03
CA ALA A 382 1.61 16.98 -13.16
C ALA A 382 1.96 16.76 -11.67
N MET A 383 2.74 15.73 -11.34
CA MET A 383 3.23 15.49 -9.98
C MET A 383 4.12 16.64 -9.49
N ALA A 384 5.02 17.14 -10.34
CA ALA A 384 5.87 18.30 -10.02
C ALA A 384 5.04 19.59 -9.86
N GLY A 385 4.02 19.80 -10.71
CA GLY A 385 3.07 20.90 -10.60
C GLY A 385 2.26 20.86 -9.32
N GLY A 386 1.74 19.67 -8.95
CA GLY A 386 1.01 19.46 -7.70
C GLY A 386 1.87 19.73 -6.46
N LEU A 387 3.14 19.31 -6.49
CA LEU A 387 4.08 19.61 -5.42
C LEU A 387 4.43 21.10 -5.33
N ALA A 388 4.55 21.82 -6.45
CA ALA A 388 4.74 23.27 -6.43
C ALA A 388 3.51 23.98 -5.83
N LEU A 389 2.32 23.52 -6.21
CA LEU A 389 1.03 24.06 -5.74
C LEU A 389 0.81 23.82 -4.24
N SER A 390 1.42 22.77 -3.67
CA SER A 390 1.29 22.46 -2.23
C SER A 390 1.78 23.58 -1.32
N SER A 391 2.62 24.49 -1.84
CA SER A 391 3.06 25.70 -1.13
C SER A 391 1.88 26.64 -0.79
N ASN A 392 0.80 26.62 -1.59
CA ASN A 392 -0.39 27.41 -1.34
C ASN A 392 -1.44 26.57 -0.58
N ARG A 393 -1.28 26.51 0.74
CA ARG A 393 -2.16 25.74 1.62
C ARG A 393 -3.64 26.13 1.48
N GLN A 394 -3.95 27.42 1.35
CA GLN A 394 -5.34 27.89 1.21
C GLN A 394 -6.03 27.28 -0.01
N LEU A 395 -5.31 27.20 -1.13
CA LEU A 395 -5.84 26.59 -2.35
C LEU A 395 -6.00 25.08 -2.18
N VAL A 396 -4.96 24.39 -1.71
CA VAL A 396 -4.96 22.91 -1.64
C VAL A 396 -5.95 22.37 -0.60
N THR A 397 -6.25 23.13 0.46
CA THR A 397 -7.29 22.77 1.44
C THR A 397 -8.67 23.33 1.10
N SER A 398 -8.82 24.00 -0.05
CA SER A 398 -10.11 24.57 -0.45
C SER A 398 -11.06 23.50 -0.99
N TRP A 399 -12.36 23.74 -0.80
CA TRP A 399 -13.43 22.95 -1.43
C TRP A 399 -13.38 22.98 -2.95
N ILE A 400 -12.88 24.08 -3.53
CA ILE A 400 -12.72 24.22 -4.96
C ILE A 400 -11.71 23.18 -5.46
N TRP A 401 -10.53 23.10 -4.83
CA TRP A 401 -9.51 22.12 -5.21
C TRP A 401 -9.97 20.67 -5.01
N PHE A 402 -10.70 20.39 -3.94
CA PHE A 402 -11.35 19.09 -3.73
C PHE A 402 -12.36 18.77 -4.85
N GLY A 403 -13.19 19.74 -5.25
CA GLY A 403 -14.13 19.60 -6.36
C GLY A 403 -13.44 19.36 -7.70
N VAL A 404 -12.34 20.07 -7.98
CA VAL A 404 -11.51 19.83 -9.18
C VAL A 404 -10.94 18.42 -9.17
N GLY A 405 -10.34 17.97 -8.07
CA GLY A 405 -9.74 16.64 -7.95
C GLY A 405 -10.75 15.50 -8.10
N THR A 406 -11.93 15.63 -7.47
CA THR A 406 -13.00 14.62 -7.58
C THR A 406 -13.63 14.59 -8.97
N THR A 407 -13.81 15.75 -9.61
CA THR A 407 -14.30 15.83 -10.99
C THR A 407 -13.28 15.24 -11.98
N GLY A 408 -11.99 15.53 -11.79
CA GLY A 408 -10.92 14.91 -12.59
C GLY A 408 -10.92 13.39 -12.49
N LEU A 409 -10.95 12.86 -11.26
CA LEU A 409 -11.02 11.42 -11.02
C LEU A 409 -12.27 10.77 -11.67
N LEU A 410 -13.41 11.46 -11.65
CA LEU A 410 -14.63 11.01 -12.33
C LEU A 410 -14.43 10.95 -13.86
N ILE A 411 -13.79 11.96 -14.45
CA ILE A 411 -13.47 11.99 -15.89
C ILE A 411 -12.53 10.83 -16.23
N LEU A 412 -11.47 10.62 -15.44
CA LEU A 412 -10.52 9.53 -15.63
C LEU A 412 -11.18 8.14 -15.66
N HIS A 413 -12.23 7.94 -14.86
CA HIS A 413 -12.93 6.66 -14.77
C HIS A 413 -14.08 6.50 -15.77
N ARG A 414 -14.68 7.60 -16.23
CA ARG A 414 -15.89 7.57 -17.07
C ARG A 414 -15.61 7.80 -18.55
N VAL A 415 -14.46 8.40 -18.87
CA VAL A 415 -14.10 8.79 -20.23
C VAL A 415 -12.80 8.10 -20.63
N GLU A 416 -12.74 7.62 -21.86
CA GLU A 416 -11.56 6.97 -22.43
C GLU A 416 -10.75 7.95 -23.30
N GLY A 417 -9.53 7.56 -23.64
CA GLY A 417 -8.62 8.30 -24.51
C GLY A 417 -7.97 9.49 -23.82
N ASP A 418 -7.72 10.55 -24.60
CA ASP A 418 -7.01 11.75 -24.14
C ASP A 418 -7.82 12.56 -23.13
N VAL A 419 -9.15 12.57 -23.24
CA VAL A 419 -10.04 13.29 -22.32
C VAL A 419 -10.06 12.59 -20.96
N GLY A 420 -10.13 11.26 -20.94
CA GLY A 420 -9.96 10.46 -19.73
C GLY A 420 -8.63 10.74 -19.05
N PHE A 421 -7.55 10.75 -19.82
CA PHE A 421 -6.21 11.03 -19.29
C PHE A 421 -6.04 12.43 -18.70
N PHE A 422 -6.74 13.43 -19.24
CA PHE A 422 -6.66 14.80 -18.76
C PHE A 422 -7.33 15.00 -17.40
N GLY A 423 -8.38 14.23 -17.11
CA GLY A 423 -9.04 14.19 -15.80
C GLY A 423 -8.14 13.56 -14.75
#